data_AF-A0A3A9K6J9-F1
#
_entry.id   AF-A0A3A9K6J9-F1
#
_cell.length_a   1.000
_cell.length_b   1.000
_cell.length_c   1.000
_cell.angle_alpha   90.00
_cell.angle_beta   90.00
_cell.angle_gamma   90.00
#
_symmetry.space_group_name_H-M   'P 1'
#
loop_
_entity.id
_entity.type
_entity.pdbx_description
1 polymer ?
#
loop_
_entity_poly.entity_id
_entity_poly.type
_entity_poly.pdbx_seq_one_letter_code
_entity_poly.pdbx_strand_id
1 'polypeptide(L)'
;MKYYLLFITLVVLTLIGCSEEEQDNTVTLQGDSNNWQGELYVEQLSSEEHLNERAEATLTYLGDHADDVHTIKLTTYTNWQERGALERRIDGLSSEGDITNIYGNYGFWYVNDQGFETMIDIEWMEDDDEKRERIGFESIE
;
A
#
# COMPACT_ATOMS: atom_id res chain seq x y z
N MET A 1 7.36 44.05 41.54
CA MET A 1 7.74 42.63 41.36
C MET A 1 6.55 41.71 41.08
N LYS A 2 5.43 42.19 40.48
CA LYS A 2 4.25 41.37 40.14
C LYS A 2 3.98 41.24 38.63
N TYR A 3 4.58 42.10 37.80
CA TYR A 3 4.37 42.11 36.35
C TYR A 3 5.26 41.15 35.57
N TYR A 4 6.42 40.77 36.14
CA TYR A 4 7.34 39.82 35.50
C TYR A 4 6.79 38.38 35.45
N LEU A 5 6.01 37.98 36.45
CA LEU A 5 5.43 36.64 36.48
C LEU A 5 4.40 36.44 35.36
N LEU A 6 3.59 37.48 35.09
CA LEU A 6 2.51 37.48 34.10
C LEU A 6 3.06 37.47 32.66
N PHE A 7 4.22 38.11 32.45
CA PHE A 7 4.90 38.12 31.14
C PHE A 7 5.54 36.76 30.82
N ILE A 8 6.08 36.07 31.84
CA ILE A 8 6.67 34.73 31.67
C ILE A 8 5.59 33.68 31.38
N THR A 9 4.39 33.80 31.96
CA THR A 9 3.29 32.85 31.67
C THR A 9 2.77 32.99 30.23
N LEU A 10 2.78 34.20 29.67
CA LEU A 10 2.29 34.47 28.32
C LEU A 10 3.20 33.86 27.23
N VAL A 11 4.51 33.84 27.45
CA VAL A 11 5.50 33.31 26.49
C VAL A 11 5.50 31.77 26.43
N VAL A 12 5.15 31.10 27.53
CA VAL A 12 5.05 29.63 27.57
C VAL A 12 3.79 29.13 26.84
N LEU A 13 2.70 29.91 26.84
CA LEU A 13 1.45 29.56 26.16
C LEU A 13 1.54 29.68 24.62
N THR A 14 2.45 30.50 24.08
CA THR A 14 2.64 30.64 22.63
C THR A 14 3.53 29.55 22.02
N LEU A 15 4.22 28.74 22.84
CA LEU A 15 5.07 27.64 22.38
C LEU A 15 4.34 26.29 22.31
N ILE A 16 3.05 26.25 22.66
CA ILE A 16 2.16 25.10 22.41
C ILE A 16 1.44 25.26 21.06
N GLY A 17 1.97 26.11 20.18
CA GLY A 17 1.66 26.04 18.75
C GLY A 17 2.17 24.70 18.27
N CYS A 18 1.32 23.68 18.33
CA CYS A 18 1.51 22.42 17.63
C CYS A 18 2.04 22.75 16.25
N SER A 19 3.19 22.19 15.89
CA SER A 19 3.44 21.91 14.49
C SER A 19 2.19 21.22 13.99
N GLU A 20 1.51 21.81 13.00
CA GLU A 20 0.74 21.00 12.07
C GLU A 20 1.75 20.01 11.53
N GLU A 21 1.76 18.84 12.15
CA GLU A 21 2.33 17.65 11.56
C GLU A 21 1.49 17.48 10.30
N GLU A 22 2.05 17.85 9.14
CA GLU A 22 1.47 17.50 7.85
C GLU A 22 1.22 16.00 7.94
N GLN A 23 -0.05 15.63 8.08
CA GLN A 23 -0.45 14.24 8.09
C GLN A 23 0.01 13.72 6.75
N ASP A 24 1.03 12.86 6.77
CA ASP A 24 1.55 12.27 5.56
C ASP A 24 0.35 11.53 4.94
N ASN A 25 -0.12 12.04 3.80
CA ASN A 25 -1.30 11.47 3.13
C ASN A 25 -0.88 10.27 2.28
N THR A 26 0.33 9.77 2.48
CA THR A 26 0.92 8.69 1.72
C THR A 26 1.45 7.62 2.67
N VAL A 27 1.33 6.37 2.25
CA VAL A 27 1.97 5.24 2.92
C VAL A 27 2.46 4.26 1.88
N THR A 28 3.70 3.82 2.06
CA THR A 28 4.27 2.71 1.29
C THR A 28 4.26 1.46 2.15
N LEU A 29 3.65 0.41 1.62
CA LEU A 29 3.63 -0.92 2.21
C LEU A 29 4.53 -1.84 1.38
N GLN A 30 5.22 -2.76 2.04
CA GLN A 30 6.06 -3.76 1.38
C GLN A 30 5.72 -5.15 1.87
N GLY A 31 6.01 -6.14 1.02
CA GLY A 31 5.87 -7.54 1.35
C GLY A 31 6.63 -8.41 0.37
N ASP A 32 6.91 -9.64 0.77
CA ASP A 32 7.57 -10.62 -0.08
C ASP A 32 6.98 -12.02 0.11
N SER A 33 7.26 -12.87 -0.87
CA SER A 33 7.09 -14.30 -0.84
C SER A 33 8.31 -14.96 -1.48
N ASN A 34 8.28 -16.27 -1.76
CA ASN A 34 9.49 -16.94 -2.25
C ASN A 34 9.93 -16.42 -3.62
N ASN A 35 8.98 -16.10 -4.50
CA ASN A 35 9.27 -15.69 -5.88
C ASN A 35 8.77 -14.29 -6.21
N TRP A 36 8.25 -13.55 -5.25
CA TRP A 36 7.69 -12.23 -5.51
C TRP A 36 8.06 -11.22 -4.44
N GLN A 37 8.35 -10.01 -4.87
CA GLN A 37 8.42 -8.83 -4.01
C GLN A 37 7.29 -7.88 -4.40
N GLY A 38 6.65 -7.29 -3.42
CA GLY A 38 5.58 -6.32 -3.62
C GLY A 38 5.89 -4.99 -2.94
N GLU A 39 5.59 -3.91 -3.65
CA GLU A 39 5.45 -2.57 -3.08
C GLU A 39 4.06 -2.04 -3.39
N LEU A 40 3.39 -1.48 -2.38
CA LEU A 40 2.07 -0.87 -2.49
C LEU A 40 2.12 0.55 -1.97
N TYR A 41 2.13 1.50 -2.88
CA TYR A 41 2.03 2.92 -2.58
C TYR A 41 0.55 3.32 -2.50
N VAL A 42 0.14 3.92 -1.39
CA VAL A 42 -1.23 4.36 -1.13
C VAL A 42 -1.23 5.85 -0.84
N GLU A 43 -2.10 6.58 -1.52
CA GLU A 43 -2.31 8.01 -1.38
C GLU A 43 -3.77 8.27 -0.98
N GLN A 44 -3.97 8.94 0.15
CA GLN A 44 -5.26 9.47 0.56
C GLN A 44 -5.51 10.80 -0.15
N LEU A 45 -6.59 10.86 -0.91
CA LEU A 45 -6.95 12.02 -1.71
C LEU A 45 -7.94 12.91 -0.93
N SER A 46 -7.86 14.22 -1.19
CA SER A 46 -8.77 15.18 -0.55
C SER A 46 -10.23 14.95 -0.98
N SER A 47 -11.19 15.28 -0.10
CA SER A 47 -12.62 15.05 -0.33
C SER A 47 -13.25 15.85 -1.49
N GLU A 48 -12.49 16.73 -2.13
CA GLU A 48 -12.91 17.44 -3.35
C GLU A 48 -12.82 16.56 -4.60
N GLU A 49 -12.14 15.41 -4.51
CA GLU A 49 -12.01 14.44 -5.59
C GLU A 49 -13.11 13.36 -5.50
N HIS A 50 -13.54 12.82 -6.64
CA HIS A 50 -14.47 11.67 -6.68
C HIS A 50 -13.83 10.35 -6.20
N LEU A 51 -12.53 10.39 -5.90
CA LEU A 51 -11.70 9.33 -5.34
C LEU A 51 -11.17 9.83 -4.00
N ASN A 52 -11.30 9.03 -2.94
CA ASN A 52 -10.78 9.33 -1.61
C ASN A 52 -9.44 8.59 -1.35
N GLU A 53 -9.09 7.64 -2.22
CA GLU A 53 -7.84 6.87 -2.15
C GLU A 53 -7.42 6.46 -3.57
N ARG A 54 -6.12 6.58 -3.85
CA ARG A 54 -5.45 5.99 -5.00
C ARG A 54 -4.33 5.09 -4.50
N ALA A 55 -4.17 3.92 -5.11
CA ALA A 55 -3.03 3.06 -4.79
C ALA A 55 -2.41 2.45 -6.05
N GLU A 56 -1.12 2.20 -5.98
CA GLU A 56 -0.32 1.57 -7.02
C GLU A 56 0.46 0.41 -6.40
N ALA A 57 0.17 -0.81 -6.85
CA ALA A 57 0.94 -1.99 -6.48
C ALA A 57 1.92 -2.33 -7.61
N THR A 58 3.18 -2.49 -7.26
CA THR A 58 4.22 -3.04 -8.11
C THR A 58 4.63 -4.40 -7.55
N LEU A 59 4.53 -5.44 -8.38
CA LEU A 59 4.94 -6.81 -8.05
C LEU A 59 6.10 -7.20 -8.95
N THR A 60 7.24 -7.51 -8.37
CA THR A 60 8.46 -7.91 -9.06
C THR A 60 8.68 -9.41 -8.89
N TYR A 61 8.81 -10.14 -9.99
CA TYR A 61 9.17 -11.56 -9.96
C TYR A 61 10.65 -11.73 -9.64
N LEU A 62 10.95 -12.58 -8.65
CA LEU A 62 12.29 -12.90 -8.18
C LEU A 62 12.79 -14.28 -8.61
N GLY A 63 11.95 -15.06 -9.32
CA GLY A 63 12.32 -16.38 -9.80
C GLY A 63 13.32 -16.33 -10.97
N ASP A 64 14.09 -17.41 -11.13
CA ASP A 64 15.17 -17.49 -12.12
C ASP A 64 14.66 -17.55 -13.59
N HIS A 65 13.38 -17.88 -13.79
CA HIS A 65 12.80 -18.22 -15.10
C HIS A 65 11.65 -17.29 -15.50
N ALA A 66 11.88 -15.97 -15.45
CA ALA A 66 10.84 -14.97 -15.76
C ALA A 66 10.23 -15.12 -17.17
N ASP A 67 11.02 -15.57 -18.16
CA ASP A 67 10.56 -15.79 -19.55
C ASP A 67 9.55 -16.95 -19.68
N ASP A 68 9.57 -17.88 -18.74
CA ASP A 68 8.70 -19.07 -18.73
C ASP A 68 7.39 -18.79 -17.95
N VAL A 69 7.27 -17.62 -17.31
CA VAL A 69 6.07 -17.20 -16.57
C VAL A 69 5.01 -16.66 -17.52
N HIS A 70 3.86 -17.32 -17.54
CA HIS A 70 2.69 -16.90 -18.32
C HIS A 70 1.40 -17.00 -17.50
N THR A 71 0.36 -16.29 -17.96
CA THR A 71 -0.98 -16.29 -17.35
C THR A 71 -0.96 -16.03 -15.84
N ILE A 72 -0.78 -14.76 -15.47
CA ILE A 72 -0.71 -14.33 -14.08
C ILE A 72 -2.08 -13.82 -13.66
N LYS A 73 -2.61 -14.34 -12.57
CA LYS A 73 -3.86 -13.92 -11.95
C LYS A 73 -3.54 -13.33 -10.57
N LEU A 74 -3.87 -12.06 -10.41
CA LEU A 74 -3.81 -11.36 -9.15
C LEU A 74 -5.19 -11.35 -8.53
N THR A 75 -5.29 -11.73 -7.27
CA THR A 75 -6.51 -11.59 -6.48
C THR A 75 -6.22 -10.79 -5.22
N THR A 76 -6.73 -9.57 -5.17
CA THR A 76 -6.48 -8.64 -4.06
C THR A 76 -7.62 -8.69 -3.07
N TYR A 77 -7.28 -8.71 -1.78
CA TYR A 77 -8.22 -8.74 -0.68
C TYR A 77 -7.91 -7.62 0.31
N THR A 78 -8.95 -6.88 0.70
CA THR A 78 -8.92 -6.04 1.89
C THR A 78 -9.92 -6.62 2.88
N ASN A 79 -9.56 -6.66 4.17
CA ASN A 79 -10.46 -7.11 5.23
C ASN A 79 -11.62 -6.13 5.47
N TRP A 80 -11.68 -5.03 4.70
CA TRP A 80 -12.72 -4.02 4.76
C TRP A 80 -13.99 -4.50 4.04
N GLN A 81 -15.08 -4.51 4.81
CA GLN A 81 -16.13 -5.54 4.81
C GLN A 81 -17.10 -5.62 3.64
N GLU A 82 -16.95 -4.90 2.53
CA GLU A 82 -18.00 -4.88 1.47
C GLU A 82 -17.50 -4.90 0.03
N ARG A 83 -16.18 -4.80 -0.20
CA ARG A 83 -15.62 -4.84 -1.55
C ARG A 83 -15.13 -6.25 -1.79
N GLY A 84 -15.80 -6.96 -2.71
CA GLY A 84 -15.36 -8.28 -3.14
C GLY A 84 -13.91 -8.26 -3.63
N ALA A 85 -13.30 -9.44 -3.73
CA ALA A 85 -11.95 -9.58 -4.25
C ALA A 85 -11.85 -8.98 -5.66
N LEU A 86 -10.80 -8.20 -5.92
CA LEU A 86 -10.50 -7.72 -7.25
C LEU A 86 -9.60 -8.73 -7.94
N GLU A 87 -10.09 -9.28 -9.04
CA GLU A 87 -9.30 -10.18 -9.89
C GLU A 87 -8.77 -9.43 -11.10
N ARG A 88 -7.46 -9.58 -11.38
CA ARG A 88 -6.82 -9.10 -12.60
C ARG A 88 -6.04 -10.23 -13.25
N ARG A 89 -6.14 -10.35 -14.56
CA ARG A 89 -5.37 -11.30 -15.37
C ARG A 89 -4.38 -10.57 -16.25
N ILE A 90 -3.19 -11.12 -16.39
CA ILE A 90 -2.07 -10.56 -17.12
C ILE A 90 -1.44 -11.68 -17.94
N ASP A 91 -1.17 -11.40 -19.20
CA ASP A 91 -0.57 -12.38 -20.13
C ASP A 91 0.96 -12.28 -20.07
N GLY A 92 1.53 -12.94 -19.06
CA GLY A 92 2.99 -13.04 -18.86
C GLY A 92 3.63 -11.80 -18.23
N LEU A 93 4.92 -11.92 -17.94
CA LEU A 93 5.72 -10.85 -17.34
C LEU A 93 6.21 -9.84 -18.39
N SER A 94 6.47 -8.62 -17.94
CA SER A 94 7.25 -7.67 -18.71
C SER A 94 8.73 -8.12 -18.79
N SER A 95 9.51 -7.53 -19.69
CA SER A 95 10.96 -7.82 -19.76
C SER A 95 11.72 -7.42 -18.49
N GLU A 96 11.11 -6.62 -17.63
CA GLU A 96 11.68 -6.18 -16.36
C GLU A 96 11.24 -7.09 -15.19
N GLY A 97 10.34 -8.06 -15.43
CA GLY A 97 9.80 -8.94 -14.39
C GLY A 97 8.72 -8.29 -13.52
N ASP A 98 8.32 -7.07 -13.86
CA ASP A 98 7.42 -6.25 -13.05
C ASP A 98 5.99 -6.23 -13.57
N ILE A 99 5.06 -6.15 -12.63
CA ILE A 99 3.62 -5.96 -12.83
C ILE A 99 3.16 -4.75 -12.03
N THR A 100 2.53 -3.80 -12.70
CA THR A 100 1.89 -2.65 -12.03
C THR A 100 0.36 -2.75 -12.09
N ASN A 101 -0.29 -2.58 -10.95
CA ASN A 101 -1.75 -2.51 -10.83
C ASN A 101 -2.18 -1.23 -10.10
N ILE A 102 -3.19 -0.55 -10.63
CA ILE A 102 -3.72 0.69 -10.05
C ILE A 102 -5.09 0.41 -9.46
N TYR A 103 -5.30 0.87 -8.23
CA TYR A 103 -6.55 0.75 -7.50
C TYR A 103 -7.08 2.13 -7.14
N GLY A 104 -8.41 2.24 -7.04
CA GLY A 104 -9.09 3.42 -6.54
C GLY A 104 -10.12 3.05 -5.47
N ASN A 105 -10.09 3.75 -4.34
CA ASN A 105 -11.01 3.56 -3.21
C ASN A 105 -11.03 2.13 -2.64
N TYR A 106 -9.94 1.36 -2.72
CA TYR A 106 -9.98 -0.05 -2.33
C TYR A 106 -9.86 -0.27 -0.81
N GLY A 107 -9.48 0.78 -0.07
CA GLY A 107 -9.45 0.85 1.39
C GLY A 107 -8.16 0.40 2.03
N PHE A 108 -7.07 0.36 1.27
CA PHE A 108 -5.76 0.01 1.78
C PHE A 108 -5.32 0.94 2.92
N TRP A 109 -5.62 2.24 2.81
CA TRP A 109 -5.34 3.23 3.84
C TRP A 109 -6.00 2.85 5.16
N TYR A 110 -7.31 2.59 5.12
CA TYR A 110 -8.10 2.23 6.29
C TYR A 110 -7.63 0.90 6.89
N VAL A 111 -7.38 -0.10 6.05
CA VAL A 111 -6.86 -1.41 6.50
C VAL A 111 -5.53 -1.25 7.24
N ASN A 112 -4.59 -0.48 6.68
CA ASN A 112 -3.30 -0.20 7.29
C ASN A 112 -3.44 0.59 8.61
N ASP A 113 -4.25 1.65 8.66
CA ASP A 113 -4.49 2.45 9.88
C ASP A 113 -5.06 1.62 11.03
N GLN A 114 -5.84 0.58 10.72
CA GLN A 114 -6.37 -0.36 11.70
C GLN A 114 -5.38 -1.47 12.11
N GLY A 115 -4.16 -1.46 11.56
CA GLY A 115 -3.12 -2.45 11.83
C GLY A 115 -3.39 -3.81 11.19
N PHE A 116 -4.16 -3.86 10.11
CA PHE A 116 -4.40 -5.07 9.33
C PHE A 116 -3.51 -5.12 8.09
N GLU A 117 -3.10 -6.33 7.72
CA GLU A 117 -2.37 -6.57 6.48
C GLU A 117 -3.30 -6.46 5.26
N THR A 118 -2.75 -5.93 4.18
CA THR A 118 -3.31 -6.06 2.84
C THR A 118 -2.75 -7.32 2.19
N MET A 119 -3.58 -8.15 1.55
CA MET A 119 -3.13 -9.40 0.92
C MET A 119 -3.36 -9.40 -0.58
N ILE A 120 -2.37 -9.90 -1.33
CA ILE A 120 -2.51 -10.22 -2.76
C ILE A 120 -2.13 -11.69 -2.96
N ASP A 121 -3.07 -12.47 -3.48
CA ASP A 121 -2.80 -13.80 -4.02
C ASP A 121 -2.32 -13.68 -5.47
N ILE A 122 -1.25 -14.39 -5.78
CA ILE A 122 -0.64 -14.44 -7.10
C ILE A 122 -0.67 -15.89 -7.57
N GLU A 123 -1.42 -16.17 -8.62
CA GLU A 123 -1.46 -17.46 -9.30
C GLU A 123 -0.81 -17.29 -10.68
N TRP A 124 0.14 -18.15 -11.06
CA TRP A 124 0.79 -18.08 -12.38
C TRP A 124 1.12 -19.45 -12.91
N MET A 125 1.40 -19.54 -14.21
CA MET A 125 1.95 -20.74 -14.83
C MET A 125 3.43 -20.51 -15.12
N GLU A 126 4.26 -21.50 -14.82
CA GLU A 126 5.70 -21.54 -15.13
C GLU A 126 6.02 -22.96 -15.59
N ASP A 127 6.59 -23.12 -16.79
CA ASP A 127 6.90 -24.44 -17.38
C ASP A 127 5.69 -25.42 -17.39
N ASP A 128 4.50 -24.93 -17.75
CA ASP A 128 3.22 -25.67 -17.69
C ASP A 128 2.76 -26.10 -16.28
N ASP A 129 3.46 -25.71 -15.22
CA ASP A 129 3.06 -25.94 -13.83
C ASP A 129 2.34 -24.72 -13.23
N GLU A 130 1.19 -24.95 -12.58
CA GLU A 130 0.48 -23.93 -11.82
C GLU A 130 1.19 -23.68 -10.47
N LYS A 131 1.50 -22.42 -10.21
CA LYS A 131 2.09 -21.94 -8.96
C LYS A 131 1.16 -20.96 -8.29
N ARG A 132 1.25 -20.86 -6.96
CA ARG A 132 0.50 -19.90 -6.16
C ARG A 132 1.28 -19.43 -4.96
N GLU A 133 1.30 -18.12 -4.77
CA GLU A 133 1.86 -17.46 -3.59
C GLU A 133 0.93 -16.37 -3.09
N ARG A 134 1.19 -15.91 -1.86
CA ARG A 134 0.47 -14.81 -1.22
C ARG A 134 1.50 -13.85 -0.65
N ILE A 135 1.33 -12.57 -0.95
CA ILE A 135 2.07 -11.48 -0.33
C ILE A 135 1.16 -10.80 0.68
N GLY A 136 1.66 -10.66 1.91
CA GLY A 136 1.10 -9.75 2.92
C GLY A 136 1.91 -8.46 2.93
N PHE A 137 1.22 -7.33 2.85
CA PHE A 137 1.83 -6.00 2.81
C PHE A 137 1.73 -5.34 4.18
N GLU A 138 2.86 -4.85 4.67
CA GLU A 138 3.03 -4.17 5.95
C GLU A 138 3.73 -2.81 5.76
N SER A 139 3.51 -1.88 6.68
CA SER A 139 4.16 -0.56 6.63
C SER A 139 5.66 -0.66 6.96
N ILE A 140 6.47 0.13 6.27
CA ILE A 140 7.90 0.24 6.53
C ILE A 140 8.09 1.25 7.68
N GLU A 141 8.51 0.78 8.86
CA GLU A 141 8.91 1.64 9.99
C GLU A 141 10.30 2.27 9.82
#